data_AF-A0A8T5G0M0-F1
#
_entry.id   AF-A0A8T5G0M0-F1
#
_cell.length_a   1.000
_cell.length_b   1.000
_cell.length_c   1.000
_cell.angle_alpha   90.00
_cell.angle_beta   90.00
_cell.angle_gamma   90.00
#
_symmetry.space_group_name_H-M   'P 1'
#
loop_
_entity.id
_entity.type
_entity.pdbx_description
1 polymer ?
#
loop_
_entity_poly.entity_id
_entity_poly.type
_entity_poly.pdbx_seq_one_letter_code
_entity_poly.pdbx_strand_id
1 'polypeptide(L)'
;MKKQISIILIILLLVFSVFAQSDTQNEVNAIHNVFGAELRFSQLEYVLNRNIMQGELTIKEILKNNAEYDVTELESLLDQLKKLLEKVENLDLTEDKNDLAALFIGFKFDAVKISKDFKMIAKEKLPLGNQNIIKEQVKEQTQLKSQVKNVIDQYNAEQVKNMFKHMGVQDEVFVDKVKNGIVSKSEIKSRLMDGFNELSKESRSKVKMKMLEEESKKQVFQNQAMSQYQNNKPEDGKGNEIQEKGENQGNPDSGNNDINGNDNSGNDQGSNDLKGVSKDTAESDDSGNSGNTGGSDSSGSSGNTGGDSGGNSGQGGTDGANGGGK
;
A
#
# COMPACT_ATOMS: atom_id res chain seq x y z
N MET A 1 18.95 -18.42 18.15
CA MET A 1 18.33 -18.45 16.81
C MET A 1 17.03 -17.64 16.69
N LYS A 2 16.08 -17.69 17.64
CA LYS A 2 14.80 -16.95 17.57
C LYS A 2 14.92 -15.41 17.34
N LYS A 3 15.94 -14.74 17.90
CA LYS A 3 16.19 -13.30 17.68
C LYS A 3 16.73 -12.93 16.29
N GLN A 4 17.36 -13.86 15.55
CA GLN A 4 17.82 -13.57 14.18
C GLN A 4 16.67 -13.71 13.17
N ILE A 5 15.75 -14.65 13.41
CA ILE A 5 14.55 -14.84 12.58
C ILE A 5 13.64 -13.60 12.60
N SER A 6 13.43 -13.00 13.78
CA SER A 6 12.60 -11.79 13.92
C SER A 6 13.15 -10.57 13.15
N ILE A 7 14.47 -10.47 12.97
CA ILE A 7 15.13 -9.33 12.34
C ILE A 7 15.17 -9.48 10.81
N ILE A 8 15.36 -10.70 10.32
CA ILE A 8 15.22 -11.04 8.90
C ILE A 8 13.78 -10.73 8.43
N LEU A 9 12.79 -10.95 9.30
CA LEU A 9 11.39 -10.67 9.02
C LEU A 9 11.08 -9.18 8.92
N ILE A 10 11.76 -8.32 9.69
CA ILE A 10 11.64 -6.85 9.62
C ILE A 10 12.28 -6.32 8.32
N ILE A 11 13.46 -6.83 7.96
CA ILE A 11 14.12 -6.49 6.67
C ILE A 11 13.26 -6.97 5.49
N LEU A 12 12.61 -8.14 5.59
CA LEU A 12 11.62 -8.60 4.62
C LEU A 12 10.37 -7.70 4.58
N LEU A 13 9.78 -7.34 5.73
CA LEU A 13 8.58 -6.51 5.79
C LEU A 13 8.78 -5.13 5.14
N LEU A 14 9.98 -4.55 5.28
CA LEU A 14 10.37 -3.28 4.66
C LEU A 14 10.56 -3.36 3.13
N VAL A 15 10.80 -4.57 2.59
CA VAL A 15 11.00 -4.82 1.14
C VAL A 15 9.71 -5.35 0.49
N PHE A 16 8.80 -5.98 1.24
CA PHE A 16 7.61 -6.68 0.72
C PHE A 16 6.28 -5.92 0.85
N SER A 17 6.25 -4.69 1.37
CA SER A 17 5.01 -3.92 1.64
C SER A 17 4.23 -3.45 0.38
N VAL A 18 4.56 -3.94 -0.82
CA VAL A 18 4.04 -3.42 -2.10
C VAL A 18 2.97 -4.32 -2.75
N PHE A 19 2.70 -5.54 -2.27
CA PHE A 19 1.84 -6.49 -3.02
C PHE A 19 0.73 -7.23 -2.24
N ALA A 20 0.46 -6.90 -0.98
CA ALA A 20 -0.63 -7.54 -0.24
C ALA A 20 -1.72 -6.53 0.13
N GLN A 21 -2.94 -6.92 -0.19
CA GLN A 21 -4.21 -6.36 0.24
C GLN A 21 -4.18 -5.91 1.73
N SER A 22 -4.57 -4.65 1.96
CA SER A 22 -5.27 -4.15 3.17
C SER A 22 -4.54 -3.60 4.39
N ASP A 23 -3.29 -3.15 4.30
CA ASP A 23 -2.75 -2.21 5.31
C ASP A 23 -2.53 -0.83 4.71
N THR A 24 -3.55 0.03 4.80
CA THR A 24 -3.43 1.48 4.53
C THR A 24 -2.22 2.07 5.28
N GLN A 25 -1.90 1.52 6.45
CA GLN A 25 -0.70 1.75 7.26
C GLN A 25 0.61 1.64 6.44
N ASN A 26 0.81 0.52 5.76
CA ASN A 26 2.00 0.23 4.95
C ASN A 26 2.02 1.02 3.64
N GLU A 27 0.84 1.43 3.16
CA GLU A 27 0.72 2.25 1.96
C GLU A 27 1.15 3.69 2.23
N VAL A 28 0.65 4.28 3.31
CA VAL A 28 1.03 5.62 3.78
C VAL A 28 2.53 5.69 4.05
N ASN A 29 3.10 4.65 4.66
CA ASN A 29 4.54 4.60 4.91
C ASN A 29 5.39 4.69 3.63
N ALA A 30 4.89 4.31 2.46
CA ALA A 30 5.65 4.47 1.22
C ALA A 30 5.75 5.96 0.81
N ILE A 31 4.74 6.78 1.13
CA ILE A 31 4.61 8.19 0.71
C ILE A 31 5.65 9.11 1.37
N HIS A 32 6.39 8.62 2.38
CA HIS A 32 7.49 9.37 3.02
C HIS A 32 8.60 9.83 2.04
N ASN A 33 8.64 9.29 0.82
CA ASN A 33 9.51 9.76 -0.25
C ASN A 33 8.76 9.88 -1.58
N VAL A 34 9.31 10.66 -2.51
CA VAL A 34 8.67 10.99 -3.79
C VAL A 34 8.36 9.74 -4.63
N PHE A 35 9.30 8.80 -4.75
CA PHE A 35 9.09 7.57 -5.53
C PHE A 35 8.01 6.67 -4.91
N GLY A 36 7.90 6.66 -3.59
CA GLY A 36 6.86 5.91 -2.91
C GLY A 36 5.50 6.59 -3.00
N ALA A 37 5.44 7.92 -3.04
CA ALA A 37 4.23 8.66 -3.38
C ALA A 37 3.80 8.35 -4.81
N GLU A 38 4.70 8.49 -5.78
CA GLU A 38 4.47 8.14 -7.20
C GLU A 38 3.99 6.70 -7.36
N LEU A 39 4.59 5.75 -6.65
CA LEU A 39 4.16 4.36 -6.62
C LEU A 39 2.71 4.21 -6.14
N ARG A 40 2.36 4.83 -5.01
CA ARG A 40 1.03 4.67 -4.41
C ARG A 40 -0.05 5.35 -5.24
N PHE A 41 0.20 6.54 -5.76
CA PHE A 41 -0.74 7.21 -6.66
C PHE A 41 -0.87 6.48 -8.00
N SER A 42 0.23 6.01 -8.61
CA SER A 42 0.17 5.16 -9.83
C SER A 42 -0.65 3.87 -9.60
N GLN A 43 -0.51 3.24 -8.44
CA GLN A 43 -1.32 2.07 -8.07
C GLN A 43 -2.81 2.42 -7.95
N LEU A 44 -3.13 3.58 -7.38
CA LEU A 44 -4.50 4.07 -7.26
C LEU A 44 -5.09 4.40 -8.64
N GLU A 45 -4.36 5.09 -9.50
CA GLU A 45 -4.74 5.38 -10.90
C GLU A 45 -5.06 4.09 -11.67
N TYR A 46 -4.20 3.08 -11.56
CA TYR A 46 -4.42 1.79 -12.18
C TYR A 46 -5.73 1.13 -11.69
N VAL A 47 -5.99 1.17 -10.39
CA VAL A 47 -7.22 0.61 -9.82
C VAL A 47 -8.45 1.39 -10.27
N LEU A 48 -8.39 2.73 -10.31
CA LEU A 48 -9.46 3.60 -10.78
C LEU A 48 -9.78 3.34 -12.25
N ASN A 49 -8.77 3.39 -13.13
CA ASN A 49 -8.92 3.07 -14.55
C ASN A 49 -9.56 1.69 -14.77
N ARG A 50 -9.08 0.68 -14.05
CA ARG A 50 -9.65 -0.67 -14.10
C ARG A 50 -11.11 -0.71 -13.66
N ASN A 51 -11.46 -0.01 -12.58
CA ASN A 51 -12.83 0.03 -12.07
C ASN A 51 -13.77 0.81 -13.01
N ILE A 52 -13.32 1.92 -13.60
CA ILE A 52 -14.08 2.70 -14.58
C ILE A 52 -14.40 1.84 -15.80
N MET A 53 -13.38 1.22 -16.41
CA MET A 53 -13.57 0.32 -17.55
C MET A 53 -14.51 -0.85 -17.21
N GLN A 54 -14.32 -1.47 -16.05
CA GLN A 54 -15.20 -2.55 -15.60
C GLN A 54 -16.65 -2.07 -15.45
N GLY A 55 -16.86 -0.86 -14.91
CA GLY A 55 -18.19 -0.28 -14.76
C GLY A 55 -18.83 0.06 -16.11
N GLU A 56 -18.10 0.65 -17.05
CA GLU A 56 -18.59 0.94 -18.40
C GLU A 56 -19.03 -0.34 -19.14
N LEU A 57 -18.23 -1.41 -19.05
CA LEU A 57 -18.59 -2.72 -19.59
C LEU A 57 -19.81 -3.33 -18.88
N THR A 58 -19.94 -3.09 -17.57
CA THR A 58 -21.09 -3.57 -16.79
C THR A 58 -22.38 -2.88 -17.25
N ILE A 59 -22.38 -1.56 -17.40
CA ILE A 59 -23.54 -0.80 -17.90
C ILE A 59 -23.91 -1.25 -19.31
N LYS A 60 -22.91 -1.38 -20.20
CA LYS A 60 -23.11 -1.88 -21.57
C LYS A 60 -23.81 -3.24 -21.59
N GLU A 61 -23.39 -4.15 -20.71
CA GLU A 61 -23.98 -5.48 -20.66
C GLU A 61 -25.38 -5.47 -20.03
N ILE A 62 -25.65 -4.63 -19.02
CA ILE A 62 -27.00 -4.42 -18.48
C ILE A 62 -27.96 -3.98 -19.60
N LEU A 63 -27.60 -2.94 -20.34
CA LEU A 63 -28.42 -2.39 -21.43
C LEU A 63 -28.59 -3.33 -22.62
N LYS A 64 -27.58 -4.17 -22.90
CA LYS A 64 -27.67 -5.22 -23.93
C LYS A 64 -28.71 -6.28 -23.57
N ASN A 65 -28.85 -6.62 -22.28
CA ASN A 65 -29.83 -7.61 -21.83
C ASN A 65 -31.23 -6.99 -21.67
N ASN A 66 -31.32 -5.71 -21.30
CA ASN A 66 -32.57 -4.97 -21.28
C ASN A 66 -32.30 -3.47 -21.45
N ALA A 67 -32.67 -2.93 -22.62
CA ALA A 67 -32.42 -1.54 -22.99
C ALA A 67 -33.25 -0.53 -22.18
N GLU A 68 -34.31 -0.99 -21.50
CA GLU A 68 -35.20 -0.12 -20.70
C GLU A 68 -34.74 0.00 -19.24
N TYR A 69 -33.65 -0.68 -18.83
CA TYR A 69 -33.14 -0.51 -17.47
C TYR A 69 -32.61 0.90 -17.25
N ASP A 70 -33.10 1.55 -16.20
CA ASP A 70 -32.51 2.78 -15.69
C ASP A 70 -31.13 2.49 -15.09
N VAL A 71 -30.10 3.12 -15.69
CA VAL A 71 -28.70 3.05 -15.30
C VAL A 71 -28.16 4.40 -14.80
N THR A 72 -29.01 5.41 -14.63
CA THR A 72 -28.62 6.79 -14.27
C THR A 72 -27.73 6.83 -13.01
N GLU A 73 -28.08 6.04 -11.99
CA GLU A 73 -27.30 5.98 -10.75
C GLU A 73 -25.91 5.34 -10.96
N LEU A 74 -25.82 4.31 -11.81
CA LEU A 74 -24.54 3.67 -12.15
C LEU A 74 -23.64 4.61 -12.95
N GLU A 75 -24.22 5.40 -13.86
CA GLU A 75 -23.50 6.42 -14.63
C GLU A 75 -22.99 7.53 -13.72
N SER A 76 -23.81 8.02 -12.79
CA SER A 76 -23.39 9.01 -11.79
C SER A 76 -22.21 8.53 -10.93
N LEU A 77 -22.22 7.26 -10.50
CA LEU A 77 -21.10 6.67 -9.75
C LEU A 77 -19.83 6.51 -10.62
N LEU A 78 -19.98 6.20 -11.91
CA LEU A 78 -18.85 6.16 -12.84
C LEU A 78 -18.24 7.55 -13.05
N ASP A 79 -19.06 8.58 -13.19
CA ASP A 79 -18.60 9.96 -13.32
C ASP A 79 -17.86 10.41 -12.06
N GLN A 80 -18.31 10.01 -10.87
CA GLN A 80 -17.57 10.24 -9.62
C GLN A 80 -16.20 9.55 -9.62
N LEU A 81 -16.08 8.32 -10.14
CA LEU A 81 -14.78 7.65 -10.28
C LEU A 81 -13.87 8.37 -11.29
N LYS A 82 -14.42 8.85 -12.42
CA LYS A 82 -13.66 9.60 -13.43
C LYS A 82 -13.14 10.92 -12.89
N LYS A 83 -13.97 11.68 -12.16
CA LYS A 83 -13.55 12.91 -11.47
C LYS A 83 -12.49 12.63 -10.40
N LEU A 84 -12.60 11.50 -9.70
CA LEU A 84 -11.58 11.08 -8.74
C LEU A 84 -10.26 10.73 -9.43
N LEU A 85 -10.29 10.06 -10.57
CA LEU A 85 -9.11 9.78 -11.39
C LEU A 85 -8.44 11.07 -11.85
N GLU A 86 -9.20 12.02 -12.38
CA GLU A 86 -8.68 13.32 -12.80
C GLU A 86 -7.98 14.07 -11.66
N LYS A 87 -8.52 14.02 -10.44
CA LYS A 87 -7.85 14.60 -9.26
C LYS A 87 -6.53 13.91 -8.93
N VAL A 88 -6.45 12.60 -9.12
CA VAL A 88 -5.21 11.84 -8.87
C VAL A 88 -4.17 12.17 -9.95
N GLU A 89 -4.55 12.20 -11.22
CA GLU A 89 -3.65 12.46 -12.36
C GLU A 89 -3.08 13.90 -12.34
N ASN A 90 -3.81 14.85 -11.77
CA ASN A 90 -3.40 16.26 -11.68
C ASN A 90 -2.72 16.63 -10.35
N LEU A 91 -2.40 15.64 -9.51
CA LEU A 91 -1.82 15.90 -8.19
C LEU A 91 -0.32 16.23 -8.28
N ASP A 92 0.11 17.30 -7.61
CA ASP A 92 1.53 17.62 -7.48
C ASP A 92 2.19 16.75 -6.39
N LEU A 93 2.94 15.73 -6.82
CA LEU A 93 3.63 14.81 -5.91
C LEU A 93 4.86 15.43 -5.21
N THR A 94 5.21 16.68 -5.51
CA THR A 94 6.30 17.41 -4.85
C THR A 94 5.87 18.12 -3.57
N GLU A 95 4.56 18.20 -3.30
CA GLU A 95 3.98 18.78 -2.08
C GLU A 95 4.40 18.06 -0.78
N ASP A 96 3.94 18.61 0.35
CA ASP A 96 4.17 18.07 1.70
C ASP A 96 3.72 16.61 1.78
N LYS A 97 4.56 15.76 2.40
CA LYS A 97 4.31 14.32 2.41
C LYS A 97 3.15 13.94 3.32
N ASN A 98 2.89 14.68 4.40
CA ASN A 98 1.75 14.40 5.27
C ASN A 98 0.45 14.72 4.54
N ASP A 99 0.42 15.85 3.83
CA ASP A 99 -0.74 16.26 3.03
C ASP A 99 -1.00 15.26 1.90
N LEU A 100 0.04 14.85 1.15
CA LEU A 100 -0.06 13.80 0.14
C LEU A 100 -0.55 12.46 0.72
N ALA A 101 -0.06 12.08 1.90
CA ALA A 101 -0.52 10.87 2.57
C ALA A 101 -1.99 10.96 3.00
N ALA A 102 -2.43 12.10 3.53
CA ALA A 102 -3.82 12.35 3.89
C ALA A 102 -4.74 12.32 2.65
N LEU A 103 -4.32 12.97 1.55
CA LEU A 103 -5.02 12.93 0.26
C LEU A 103 -5.13 11.50 -0.29
N PHE A 104 -4.03 10.74 -0.26
CA PHE A 104 -4.04 9.34 -0.69
C PHE A 104 -5.05 8.50 0.10
N ILE A 105 -5.08 8.66 1.43
CA ILE A 105 -6.07 7.98 2.29
C ILE A 105 -7.49 8.37 1.86
N GLY A 106 -7.77 9.67 1.69
CA GLY A 106 -9.07 10.17 1.26
C GLY A 106 -9.52 9.60 -0.08
N PHE A 107 -8.68 9.73 -1.12
CA PHE A 107 -9.00 9.22 -2.45
C PHE A 107 -9.20 7.70 -2.45
N LYS A 108 -8.41 6.95 -1.68
CA LYS A 108 -8.60 5.51 -1.52
C LYS A 108 -9.95 5.18 -0.89
N PHE A 109 -10.35 5.89 0.16
CA PHE A 109 -11.66 5.69 0.80
C PHE A 109 -12.80 5.99 -0.15
N ASP A 110 -12.75 7.12 -0.87
CA ASP A 110 -13.76 7.50 -1.86
C ASP A 110 -13.85 6.45 -2.97
N ALA A 111 -12.72 6.03 -3.54
CA ALA A 111 -12.67 4.99 -4.58
C ALA A 111 -13.31 3.67 -4.10
N VAL A 112 -13.02 3.25 -2.87
CA VAL A 112 -13.58 2.02 -2.28
C VAL A 112 -15.09 2.17 -2.05
N LYS A 113 -15.55 3.31 -1.53
CA LYS A 113 -16.97 3.58 -1.29
C LYS A 113 -17.75 3.56 -2.60
N ILE A 114 -17.35 4.40 -3.57
CA ILE A 114 -18.01 4.50 -4.87
C ILE A 114 -18.04 3.14 -5.58
N SER A 115 -16.93 2.40 -5.55
CA SER A 115 -16.86 1.06 -6.15
C SER A 115 -17.75 0.02 -5.46
N LYS A 116 -17.99 0.15 -4.15
CA LYS A 116 -18.92 -0.73 -3.41
C LYS A 116 -20.36 -0.39 -3.77
N ASP A 117 -20.70 0.90 -3.76
CA ASP A 117 -22.04 1.40 -4.10
C ASP A 117 -22.40 0.96 -5.55
N PHE A 118 -21.47 1.12 -6.50
CA PHE A 118 -21.65 0.67 -7.88
C PHE A 118 -21.91 -0.83 -7.98
N LYS A 119 -21.09 -1.66 -7.30
CA LYS A 119 -21.23 -3.12 -7.33
C LYS A 119 -22.56 -3.58 -6.73
N MET A 120 -23.03 -2.92 -5.68
CA MET A 120 -24.30 -3.25 -5.03
C MET A 120 -25.46 -3.05 -6.00
N ILE A 121 -25.55 -1.88 -6.62
CA ILE A 121 -26.62 -1.53 -7.59
C ILE A 121 -26.50 -2.41 -8.85
N ALA A 122 -25.29 -2.58 -9.38
CA ALA A 122 -25.07 -3.37 -10.59
C ALA A 122 -25.43 -4.85 -10.41
N LYS A 123 -25.23 -5.41 -9.21
CA LYS A 123 -25.54 -6.82 -8.93
C LYS A 123 -27.03 -7.14 -9.09
N GLU A 124 -27.90 -6.18 -8.79
CA GLU A 124 -29.36 -6.36 -8.94
C GLU A 124 -29.79 -6.37 -10.41
N LYS A 125 -29.02 -5.71 -11.29
CA LYS A 125 -29.36 -5.50 -12.70
C LYS A 125 -28.57 -6.42 -13.65
N LEU A 126 -27.44 -6.96 -13.21
CA LEU A 126 -26.54 -7.77 -14.04
C LEU A 126 -26.83 -9.29 -13.89
N PRO A 127 -27.11 -10.01 -14.99
CA PRO A 127 -27.26 -11.46 -14.96
C PRO A 127 -25.98 -12.17 -14.46
N LEU A 128 -26.15 -13.22 -13.63
CA LEU A 128 -25.04 -13.95 -13.00
C LEU A 128 -24.02 -14.54 -14.00
N GLY A 129 -24.44 -14.86 -15.22
CA GLY A 129 -23.59 -15.43 -16.27
C GLY A 129 -22.62 -14.44 -16.94
N ASN A 130 -22.90 -13.13 -16.85
CA ASN A 130 -22.22 -12.13 -17.67
C ASN A 130 -20.96 -11.54 -17.01
N GLN A 131 -20.74 -11.84 -15.72
CA GLN A 131 -19.56 -11.38 -14.98
C GLN A 131 -18.24 -11.88 -15.57
N ASN A 132 -18.23 -13.08 -16.16
CA ASN A 132 -17.03 -13.66 -16.75
C ASN A 132 -16.64 -12.96 -18.05
N ILE A 133 -17.62 -12.54 -18.85
CA ILE A 133 -17.38 -11.78 -20.09
C ILE A 133 -16.68 -10.47 -19.77
N ILE A 134 -17.19 -9.74 -18.77
CA ILE A 134 -16.60 -8.47 -18.30
C ILE A 134 -15.18 -8.70 -17.77
N LYS A 135 -14.94 -9.78 -17.00
CA LYS A 135 -13.61 -10.09 -16.47
C LYS A 135 -12.58 -10.36 -17.57
N GLU A 136 -12.96 -11.09 -18.63
CA GLU A 136 -12.04 -11.36 -19.74
C GLU A 136 -11.70 -10.09 -20.52
N GLN A 137 -12.68 -9.21 -20.76
CA GLN A 137 -12.45 -7.95 -21.47
C GLN A 137 -11.53 -6.98 -20.69
N VAL A 138 -11.56 -7.01 -19.35
CA VAL A 138 -10.71 -6.16 -18.50
C VAL A 138 -9.25 -6.66 -18.42
N LYS A 139 -8.96 -7.91 -18.80
CA LYS A 139 -7.59 -8.48 -18.68
C LYS A 139 -6.57 -7.83 -19.62
N GLU A 140 -7.00 -7.13 -20.67
CA GLU A 140 -6.10 -6.58 -21.70
C GLU A 140 -5.39 -5.26 -21.33
N GLN A 141 -5.46 -4.80 -20.07
CA GLN A 141 -4.77 -3.58 -19.61
C GLN A 141 -3.25 -3.75 -19.45
N THR A 142 -2.53 -3.86 -20.56
CA THR A 142 -1.07 -4.07 -20.58
C THR A 142 -0.25 -2.80 -20.34
N GLN A 143 -0.75 -1.63 -20.74
CA GLN A 143 0.00 -0.37 -20.69
C GLN A 143 0.10 0.23 -19.28
N LEU A 144 -1.01 0.46 -18.58
CA LEU A 144 -0.96 0.96 -17.19
C LEU A 144 -0.22 0.00 -16.25
N LYS A 145 -0.36 -1.31 -16.49
CA LYS A 145 0.37 -2.33 -15.74
C LYS A 145 1.88 -2.22 -15.93
N SER A 146 2.36 -1.88 -17.14
CA SER A 146 3.80 -1.70 -17.37
C SER A 146 4.31 -0.38 -16.78
N GLN A 147 3.52 0.69 -16.79
CA GLN A 147 3.84 1.95 -16.11
C GLN A 147 4.01 1.75 -14.60
N VAL A 148 3.01 1.12 -13.94
CA VAL A 148 3.10 0.79 -12.51
C VAL A 148 4.32 -0.10 -12.21
N LYS A 149 4.63 -1.05 -13.10
CA LYS A 149 5.82 -1.90 -12.95
C LYS A 149 7.11 -1.06 -12.95
N ASN A 150 7.24 -0.11 -13.87
CA ASN A 150 8.43 0.74 -13.94
C ASN A 150 8.60 1.57 -12.66
N VAL A 151 7.51 2.14 -12.13
CA VAL A 151 7.54 2.89 -10.87
C VAL A 151 7.88 1.99 -9.68
N ILE A 152 7.37 0.75 -9.65
CA ILE A 152 7.78 -0.26 -8.65
C ILE A 152 9.28 -0.50 -8.70
N ASP A 153 9.85 -0.68 -9.89
CA ASP A 153 11.27 -0.97 -10.06
C ASP A 153 12.14 0.22 -9.62
N GLN A 154 11.71 1.47 -9.89
CA GLN A 154 12.36 2.68 -9.38
C GLN A 154 12.31 2.79 -7.85
N TYR A 155 11.14 2.58 -7.26
CA TYR A 155 10.98 2.58 -5.80
C TYR A 155 11.87 1.51 -5.15
N ASN A 156 11.88 0.29 -5.71
CA ASN A 156 12.74 -0.79 -5.20
C ASN A 156 14.23 -0.42 -5.29
N ALA A 157 14.67 0.22 -6.37
CA ALA A 157 16.05 0.66 -6.54
C ALA A 157 16.44 1.67 -5.45
N GLU A 158 15.56 2.62 -5.13
CA GLU A 158 15.78 3.60 -4.06
C GLU A 158 15.85 2.92 -2.68
N GLN A 159 14.97 1.95 -2.41
CA GLN A 159 15.01 1.17 -1.17
C GLN A 159 16.33 0.37 -1.04
N VAL A 160 16.81 -0.23 -2.13
CA VAL A 160 18.09 -0.95 -2.16
C VAL A 160 19.26 0.00 -1.93
N LYS A 161 19.27 1.15 -2.62
CA LYS A 161 20.30 2.18 -2.47
C LYS A 161 20.40 2.68 -1.03
N ASN A 162 19.27 2.97 -0.40
CA ASN A 162 19.24 3.39 1.01
C ASN A 162 19.77 2.28 1.94
N MET A 163 19.41 1.02 1.71
CA MET A 163 19.94 -0.09 2.51
C MET A 163 21.46 -0.24 2.34
N PHE A 164 21.97 -0.18 1.12
CA PHE A 164 23.41 -0.20 0.83
C PHE A 164 24.16 0.94 1.52
N LYS A 165 23.59 2.15 1.51
CA LYS A 165 24.13 3.29 2.25
C LYS A 165 24.28 3.02 3.75
N HIS A 166 23.30 2.37 4.39
CA HIS A 166 23.43 2.01 5.82
C HIS A 166 24.52 0.97 6.07
N MET A 167 24.68 0.03 5.14
CA MET A 167 25.70 -1.02 5.20
C MET A 167 27.10 -0.53 4.80
N GLY A 168 27.22 0.65 4.21
CA GLY A 168 28.49 1.16 3.65
C GLY A 168 28.90 0.43 2.35
N VAL A 169 27.94 -0.15 1.64
CA VAL A 169 28.14 -0.82 0.35
C VAL A 169 27.92 0.20 -0.76
N GLN A 170 28.80 0.21 -1.76
CA GLN A 170 28.67 1.01 -2.98
C GLN A 170 28.58 0.06 -4.17
N ASP A 171 27.36 -0.19 -4.64
CA ASP A 171 27.08 -1.11 -5.76
C ASP A 171 26.02 -0.49 -6.67
N GLU A 172 26.38 0.63 -7.31
CA GLU A 172 25.49 1.39 -8.20
C GLU A 172 25.05 0.55 -9.41
N VAL A 173 25.91 -0.37 -9.89
CA VAL A 173 25.58 -1.28 -11.00
C VAL A 173 24.41 -2.19 -10.61
N PHE A 174 24.39 -2.72 -9.38
CA PHE A 174 23.26 -3.51 -8.92
C PHE A 174 21.99 -2.67 -8.77
N VAL A 175 22.10 -1.45 -8.24
CA VAL A 175 20.96 -0.50 -8.12
C VAL A 175 20.36 -0.19 -9.50
N ASP A 176 21.19 0.05 -10.51
CA ASP A 176 20.73 0.29 -11.88
C ASP A 176 20.02 -0.94 -12.47
N LYS A 177 20.52 -2.15 -12.22
CA LYS A 177 19.84 -3.37 -12.65
C LYS A 177 18.46 -3.54 -11.97
N VAL A 178 18.34 -3.15 -10.69
CA VAL A 178 17.04 -3.13 -9.99
C VAL A 178 16.10 -2.11 -10.62
N LYS A 179 16.60 -0.89 -10.87
CA LYS A 179 15.82 0.21 -11.47
C LYS A 179 15.25 -0.15 -12.83
N ASN A 180 16.00 -0.93 -13.62
CA ASN A 180 15.59 -1.40 -14.94
C ASN A 180 14.77 -2.70 -14.90
N GLY A 181 14.43 -3.22 -13.71
CA GLY A 181 13.64 -4.43 -13.55
C GLY A 181 14.32 -5.70 -14.06
N ILE A 182 15.66 -5.70 -14.17
CA ILE A 182 16.47 -6.84 -14.63
C ILE A 182 16.62 -7.89 -13.53
N VAL A 183 16.56 -7.45 -12.26
CA VAL A 183 16.79 -8.29 -11.08
C VAL A 183 15.46 -8.66 -10.43
N SER A 184 15.31 -9.93 -10.07
CA SER A 184 14.16 -10.42 -9.33
C SER A 184 14.18 -10.01 -7.86
N LYS A 185 13.01 -9.99 -7.22
CA LYS A 185 12.89 -9.74 -5.77
C LYS A 185 13.74 -10.69 -4.91
N SER A 186 13.86 -11.95 -5.31
CA SER A 186 14.69 -12.94 -4.62
C SER A 186 16.18 -12.61 -4.69
N GLU A 187 16.66 -12.14 -5.85
CA GLU A 187 18.06 -11.74 -6.03
C GLU A 187 18.37 -10.46 -5.25
N ILE A 188 17.46 -9.47 -5.24
CA ILE A 188 17.56 -8.28 -4.39
C ILE A 188 17.73 -8.69 -2.93
N LYS A 189 16.85 -9.57 -2.45
CA LYS A 189 16.88 -10.05 -1.07
C LYS A 189 18.19 -10.78 -0.75
N SER A 190 18.64 -11.68 -1.62
CA SER A 190 19.91 -12.39 -1.43
C SER A 190 21.05 -11.40 -1.31
N ARG A 191 21.17 -10.45 -2.25
CA ARG A 191 22.24 -9.46 -2.28
C ARG A 191 22.27 -8.59 -1.02
N LEU A 192 21.12 -8.14 -0.53
CA LEU A 192 21.01 -7.39 0.71
C LEU A 192 21.42 -8.21 1.94
N MET A 193 21.02 -9.49 1.98
CA MET A 193 21.36 -10.39 3.09
C MET A 193 22.84 -10.74 3.12
N ASP A 194 23.45 -10.95 1.96
CA ASP A 194 24.88 -11.21 1.84
C ASP A 194 25.68 -9.99 2.34
N GLY A 195 25.37 -8.80 1.81
CA GLY A 195 25.99 -7.55 2.27
C GLY A 195 25.80 -7.31 3.77
N PHE A 196 24.63 -7.63 4.32
CA PHE A 196 24.38 -7.51 5.76
C PHE A 196 25.19 -8.51 6.59
N ASN A 197 25.36 -9.75 6.10
CA ASN A 197 26.06 -10.81 6.83
C ASN A 197 27.59 -10.65 6.81
N GLU A 198 28.13 -9.99 5.79
CA GLU A 198 29.54 -9.62 5.67
C GLU A 198 29.96 -8.54 6.70
N LEU A 199 29.01 -7.79 7.24
CA LEU A 199 29.28 -6.76 8.24
C LEU A 199 29.75 -7.35 9.58
N SER A 200 30.65 -6.62 10.24
CA SER A 200 31.04 -6.90 11.63
C SER A 200 29.83 -6.89 12.56
N LYS A 201 29.93 -7.58 13.71
CA LYS A 201 28.83 -7.63 14.70
C LYS A 201 28.41 -6.22 15.15
N GLU A 202 29.37 -5.31 15.32
CA GLU A 202 29.12 -3.92 15.70
C GLU A 202 28.41 -3.15 14.57
N SER A 203 28.90 -3.25 13.33
CA SER A 203 28.29 -2.60 12.17
C SER A 203 26.86 -3.09 11.93
N ARG A 204 26.61 -4.40 12.05
CA ARG A 204 25.24 -4.96 12.00
C ARG A 204 24.34 -4.35 13.07
N SER A 205 24.85 -4.13 14.28
CA SER A 205 24.08 -3.49 15.35
C SER A 205 23.75 -2.04 15.00
N LYS A 206 24.69 -1.29 14.43
CA LYS A 206 24.48 0.09 13.99
C LYS A 206 23.43 0.18 12.87
N VAL A 207 23.52 -0.69 11.86
CA VAL A 207 22.52 -0.78 10.78
C VAL A 207 21.13 -1.04 11.36
N LYS A 208 21.01 -2.03 12.26
CA LYS A 208 19.72 -2.33 12.92
C LYS A 208 19.16 -1.13 13.67
N MET A 209 19.99 -0.41 14.43
CA MET A 209 19.52 0.76 15.17
C MET A 209 19.01 1.87 14.23
N LYS A 210 19.70 2.12 13.11
CA LYS A 210 19.24 3.08 12.09
C LYS A 210 17.92 2.67 11.47
N MET A 211 17.77 1.39 11.13
CA MET A 211 16.52 0.85 10.58
C MET A 211 15.36 0.95 11.57
N LEU A 212 15.61 0.70 12.86
CA LEU A 212 14.61 0.86 13.91
C LEU A 212 14.20 2.33 14.08
N GLU A 213 15.15 3.26 14.02
CA GLU A 213 14.88 4.69 14.08
C GLU A 213 14.03 5.17 12.90
N GLU A 214 14.35 4.73 11.68
CA GLU A 214 13.55 5.04 10.49
C GLU A 214 12.14 4.47 10.57
N GLU A 215 11.99 3.25 11.09
CA GLU A 215 10.69 2.65 11.31
C GLU A 215 9.86 3.45 12.31
N SER A 216 10.46 3.91 13.43
CA SER A 216 9.77 4.79 14.37
C SER A 216 9.35 6.12 13.73
N LYS A 217 10.19 6.72 12.87
CA LYS A 217 9.83 7.94 12.13
C LYS A 217 8.65 7.72 11.20
N LYS A 218 8.61 6.58 10.49
CA LYS A 218 7.48 6.21 9.64
C LYS A 218 6.18 6.08 10.44
N GLN A 219 6.22 5.43 11.61
CA GLN A 219 5.05 5.32 12.48
C GLN A 219 4.50 6.69 12.92
N VAL A 220 5.39 7.63 13.27
CA VAL A 220 4.98 9.00 13.64
C VAL A 220 4.34 9.72 12.45
N PHE A 221 5.00 9.70 11.29
CA PHE A 221 4.49 10.28 10.04
C PHE A 221 3.09 9.74 9.71
N GLN A 222 2.93 8.45 9.85
CA GLN A 222 1.69 7.77 9.52
C GLN A 222 0.54 8.12 10.48
N ASN A 223 0.82 8.26 11.77
CA ASN A 223 -0.14 8.75 12.74
C ASN A 223 -0.55 10.21 12.45
N GLN A 224 0.40 11.04 12.01
CA GLN A 224 0.14 12.43 11.61
C GLN A 224 -0.76 12.48 10.38
N ALA A 225 -0.44 11.74 9.33
CA ALA A 225 -1.25 11.69 8.10
C ALA A 225 -2.68 11.20 8.38
N MET A 226 -2.85 10.17 9.22
CA MET A 226 -4.17 9.69 9.63
C MET A 226 -4.94 10.74 10.44
N SER A 227 -4.27 11.45 11.34
CA SER A 227 -4.90 12.52 12.15
C SER A 227 -5.32 13.70 11.27
N GLN A 228 -4.48 14.11 10.34
CA GLN A 228 -4.81 15.14 9.36
C GLN A 228 -6.03 14.73 8.51
N TYR A 229 -6.03 13.49 7.99
CA TYR A 229 -7.20 12.98 7.27
C TYR A 229 -8.46 13.02 8.12
N GLN A 230 -8.41 12.62 9.40
CA GLN A 230 -9.56 12.66 10.30
C GLN A 230 -10.06 14.08 10.57
N ASN A 231 -9.14 15.03 10.80
CA ASN A 231 -9.48 16.43 11.04
C ASN A 231 -10.05 17.14 9.80
N ASN A 232 -9.60 16.73 8.61
CA ASN A 232 -10.04 17.29 7.34
C ASN A 232 -11.21 16.50 6.72
N LYS A 233 -11.65 15.42 7.36
CA LYS A 233 -12.79 14.65 6.88
C LYS A 233 -14.04 15.52 7.06
N PRO A 234 -14.84 15.76 6.01
CA PRO A 234 -16.10 16.47 6.19
C PRO A 234 -16.97 15.71 7.20
N GLU A 235 -17.37 16.40 8.27
CA GLU A 235 -18.40 15.92 9.19
C GLU A 235 -19.66 15.65 8.34
N ASP A 236 -20.32 14.53 8.61
CA ASP A 236 -21.60 14.13 8.02
C ASP A 236 -21.56 13.50 6.61
N GLY A 237 -21.04 12.27 6.48
CA GLY A 237 -21.61 11.20 5.61
C GLY A 237 -21.78 11.44 4.09
N LYS A 238 -21.55 12.66 3.62
CA LYS A 238 -21.60 13.18 2.27
C LYS A 238 -20.14 13.32 1.88
N GLY A 239 -19.54 12.18 1.54
CA GLY A 239 -18.15 12.16 1.07
C GLY A 239 -17.99 13.21 -0.01
N ASN A 240 -16.99 14.09 0.15
CA ASN A 240 -16.60 15.16 -0.77
C ASN A 240 -17.63 15.40 -1.86
N GLU A 241 -18.81 15.94 -1.50
CA GLU A 241 -19.77 16.38 -2.49
C GLU A 241 -19.01 17.40 -3.33
N ILE A 242 -18.79 17.03 -4.60
CA ILE A 242 -17.87 17.70 -5.52
C ILE A 242 -18.47 19.09 -5.77
N GLN A 243 -18.23 20.02 -4.86
CA GLN A 243 -18.51 21.42 -5.07
C GLN A 243 -17.41 21.93 -5.99
N GLU A 244 -17.73 21.96 -7.28
CA GLU A 244 -17.10 22.88 -8.22
C GLU A 244 -17.14 24.26 -7.56
N LYS A 245 -15.98 24.74 -7.10
CA LYS A 245 -15.79 26.18 -7.02
C LYS A 245 -15.89 26.66 -8.46
N GLY A 246 -17.08 27.12 -8.85
CA GLY A 246 -17.28 27.85 -10.08
C GLY A 246 -16.30 29.01 -10.08
N GLU A 247 -15.23 28.90 -10.85
CA GLU A 247 -14.38 30.02 -11.23
C GLU A 247 -15.24 30.97 -12.05
N ASN A 248 -15.92 31.88 -11.35
CA ASN A 248 -16.59 33.01 -11.96
C ASN A 248 -15.50 33.99 -12.40
N GLN A 249 -14.96 33.78 -13.60
CA GLN A 249 -14.17 34.77 -14.33
C GLN A 249 -15.10 35.94 -14.70
N GLY A 250 -15.31 36.85 -13.76
CA GLY A 250 -16.00 38.12 -13.93
C GLY A 250 -15.02 39.29 -13.79
N ASN A 251 -14.35 39.63 -14.89
CA ASN A 251 -13.93 40.96 -15.34
C ASN A 251 -13.72 42.09 -14.28
N PRO A 252 -12.51 42.65 -14.10
CA PRO A 252 -12.35 43.96 -13.50
C PRO A 252 -12.20 45.02 -14.61
N ASP A 253 -13.30 45.72 -14.91
CA ASP A 253 -13.24 47.00 -15.59
C ASP A 253 -13.58 48.13 -14.60
N SER A 254 -12.68 49.11 -14.56
CA SER A 254 -12.83 50.50 -14.10
C SER A 254 -13.18 50.81 -12.64
N GLY A 255 -12.28 51.55 -11.97
CA GLY A 255 -12.70 52.49 -10.93
C GLY A 255 -11.60 52.97 -9.98
N ASN A 256 -10.94 54.07 -10.34
CA ASN A 256 -10.22 54.96 -9.42
C ASN A 256 -11.07 55.32 -8.20
N ASN A 257 -10.48 55.32 -7.00
CA ASN A 257 -10.47 56.50 -6.12
C ASN A 257 -9.55 56.28 -4.90
N ASP A 258 -8.68 57.26 -4.69
CA ASP A 258 -7.95 57.52 -3.45
C ASP A 258 -8.89 57.61 -2.23
N ILE A 259 -8.41 57.29 -1.03
CA ILE A 259 -8.49 58.13 0.19
C ILE A 259 -7.74 57.48 1.37
N ASN A 260 -6.96 58.34 2.02
CA ASN A 260 -6.21 58.25 3.30
C ASN A 260 -6.94 57.66 4.53
N GLY A 261 -6.13 57.21 5.50
CA GLY A 261 -6.41 57.18 6.94
C GLY A 261 -5.90 55.88 7.58
N ASN A 262 -4.68 55.79 8.11
CA ASN A 262 -4.16 56.28 9.40
C ASN A 262 -4.87 55.74 10.65
N ASP A 263 -4.04 55.41 11.65
CA ASP A 263 -4.31 55.05 13.05
C ASP A 263 -4.75 53.60 13.35
N ASN A 264 -4.42 52.96 14.48
CA ASN A 264 -3.37 53.02 15.50
C ASN A 264 -3.72 51.89 16.50
N SER A 265 -2.71 51.33 17.18
CA SER A 265 -2.77 50.88 18.60
C SER A 265 -3.63 49.68 19.05
N GLY A 266 -2.98 48.84 19.87
CA GLY A 266 -3.60 48.07 20.97
C GLY A 266 -3.51 46.55 20.79
N ASN A 267 -2.47 45.86 21.25
CA ASN A 267 -2.14 45.55 22.65
C ASN A 267 -3.26 44.75 23.34
N ASP A 268 -3.10 43.44 23.52
CA ASP A 268 -3.40 42.84 24.82
C ASP A 268 -2.62 41.55 25.07
N GLN A 269 -1.95 41.53 26.22
CA GLN A 269 -1.28 40.38 26.83
C GLN A 269 -2.26 39.75 27.80
N GLY A 270 -2.41 38.42 27.75
CA GLY A 270 -3.23 37.69 28.70
C GLY A 270 -2.57 36.39 29.15
N SER A 271 -1.57 36.51 30.01
CA SER A 271 -1.11 35.43 30.88
C SER A 271 -2.24 34.97 31.80
N ASN A 272 -2.33 33.66 32.10
CA ASN A 272 -2.56 33.20 33.47
C ASN A 272 -2.15 31.75 33.66
N ASP A 273 -1.32 31.59 34.69
CA ASP A 273 -0.85 30.39 35.34
C ASP A 273 -1.96 29.61 36.08
N LEU A 274 -1.58 28.38 36.50
CA LEU A 274 -1.86 27.69 37.78
C LEU A 274 -2.36 26.26 37.54
N LYS A 275 -1.51 25.24 37.71
CA LYS A 275 -1.11 24.57 38.98
C LYS A 275 -2.26 23.83 39.68
N GLY A 276 -1.99 22.56 39.99
CA GLY A 276 -2.66 21.80 41.04
C GLY A 276 -3.24 20.47 40.55
N VAL A 277 -3.13 19.29 41.18
CA VAL A 277 -2.32 18.67 42.23
C VAL A 277 -3.12 17.41 42.64
N SER A 278 -2.39 16.32 42.93
CA SER A 278 -2.78 15.11 43.68
C SER A 278 -3.70 14.09 43.01
N LYS A 279 -3.38 12.78 42.96
CA LYS A 279 -2.87 11.77 43.92
C LYS A 279 -3.98 10.94 44.60
N ASP A 280 -3.73 9.62 44.53
CA ASP A 280 -3.98 8.58 45.52
C ASP A 280 -5.24 7.68 45.43
N THR A 281 -4.92 6.39 45.21
CA THR A 281 -5.31 5.16 45.96
C THR A 281 -6.73 4.60 45.91
N ALA A 282 -6.83 3.32 45.49
CA ALA A 282 -7.24 2.13 46.29
C ALA A 282 -7.51 0.97 45.29
N GLU A 283 -6.76 -0.12 45.24
CA GLU A 283 -6.79 -1.28 46.14
C GLU A 283 -8.20 -1.78 46.51
N SER A 284 -8.58 -2.92 45.93
CA SER A 284 -9.28 -3.98 46.65
C SER A 284 -9.11 -5.31 45.91
N ASP A 285 -8.37 -6.21 46.56
CA ASP A 285 -8.42 -7.66 46.38
C ASP A 285 -9.86 -8.18 46.48
N ASP A 286 -10.21 -9.22 45.72
CA ASP A 286 -10.89 -10.37 46.34
C ASP A 286 -10.63 -11.68 45.59
N SER A 287 -10.35 -12.66 46.43
CA SER A 287 -10.11 -14.08 46.30
C SER A 287 -11.23 -14.86 45.58
N GLY A 288 -10.89 -15.86 44.78
CA GLY A 288 -10.88 -17.27 45.21
C GLY A 288 -11.81 -18.06 44.26
N ASN A 289 -11.84 -19.38 44.14
CA ASN A 289 -11.16 -20.53 44.73
C ASN A 289 -11.69 -21.76 43.94
N SER A 290 -11.02 -22.91 44.06
CA SER A 290 -11.40 -24.28 43.65
C SER A 290 -11.32 -24.61 42.15
N GLY A 291 -10.61 -25.62 41.67
CA GLY A 291 -9.96 -26.75 42.30
C GLY A 291 -10.55 -28.07 41.81
N ASN A 292 -9.70 -28.94 41.26
CA ASN A 292 -9.83 -30.41 41.20
C ASN A 292 -10.86 -30.96 40.17
N THR A 293 -10.71 -32.10 39.48
CA THR A 293 -9.95 -33.36 39.61
C THR A 293 -9.78 -33.98 38.20
N GLY A 294 -8.67 -34.69 37.90
CA GLY A 294 -8.67 -36.17 37.76
C GLY A 294 -8.58 -36.59 36.29
N GLY A 295 -7.48 -37.21 35.82
CA GLY A 295 -7.34 -38.68 35.67
C GLY A 295 -7.97 -39.15 34.34
N SER A 296 -7.41 -40.02 33.49
CA SER A 296 -6.43 -41.09 33.65
C SER A 296 -6.04 -41.61 32.26
N ASP A 297 -4.79 -42.05 32.12
CA ASP A 297 -4.28 -43.26 31.45
C ASP A 297 -5.03 -43.93 30.28
N SER A 298 -4.28 -44.24 29.22
CA SER A 298 -4.13 -45.58 28.55
C SER A 298 -3.53 -45.38 27.14
N SER A 299 -2.28 -45.74 26.85
CA SER A 299 -1.71 -47.07 26.60
C SER A 299 -2.33 -47.83 25.40
N GLY A 300 -1.52 -48.07 24.37
CA GLY A 300 -1.75 -49.09 23.33
C GLY A 300 -0.80 -48.87 22.13
N SER A 301 0.33 -49.60 22.02
CA SER A 301 0.48 -50.88 21.30
C SER A 301 0.37 -50.73 19.77
N SER A 302 1.10 -51.37 18.86
CA SER A 302 2.29 -52.24 18.80
C SER A 302 2.33 -52.80 17.37
N GLY A 303 3.51 -53.03 16.79
CA GLY A 303 3.70 -53.93 15.63
C GLY A 303 3.43 -53.30 14.25
N ASN A 304 4.01 -53.76 13.14
CA ASN A 304 4.86 -54.93 12.92
C ASN A 304 5.47 -54.83 11.50
N THR A 305 6.68 -55.40 11.37
CA THR A 305 7.28 -56.14 10.23
C THR A 305 7.09 -55.71 8.76
N GLY A 306 8.25 -55.55 8.09
CA GLY A 306 8.75 -56.56 7.15
C GLY A 306 8.31 -56.47 5.69
N GLY A 307 9.28 -56.38 4.78
CA GLY A 307 9.05 -56.45 3.34
C GLY A 307 10.29 -56.15 2.51
N ASP A 308 11.19 -57.14 2.48
CA ASP A 308 12.35 -57.27 1.60
C ASP A 308 11.92 -57.51 0.13
N SER A 309 12.85 -57.25 -0.82
CA SER A 309 13.08 -57.93 -2.11
C SER A 309 13.16 -57.09 -3.39
N GLY A 310 14.26 -57.32 -4.12
CA GLY A 310 14.41 -57.24 -5.58
C GLY A 310 14.73 -55.84 -6.13
N GLY A 311 15.92 -55.51 -6.63
CA GLY A 311 16.78 -56.27 -7.53
C GLY A 311 16.37 -56.00 -8.98
N ASN A 312 17.11 -55.17 -9.72
CA ASN A 312 17.64 -55.53 -11.04
C ASN A 312 18.56 -54.43 -11.61
N SER A 313 19.72 -54.88 -12.04
CA SER A 313 20.78 -54.24 -12.82
C SER A 313 20.37 -53.98 -14.28
N GLY A 314 20.82 -52.84 -14.82
CA GLY A 314 20.82 -52.57 -16.26
C GLY A 314 22.05 -51.77 -16.66
N GLN A 315 23.14 -52.48 -16.98
CA GLN A 315 24.33 -51.98 -17.67
C GLN A 315 24.11 -51.96 -19.19
N GLY A 316 24.73 -50.98 -19.85
CA GLY A 316 25.03 -50.89 -21.28
C GLY A 316 25.33 -49.41 -21.60
N GLY A 317 26.54 -48.94 -21.92
CA GLY A 317 27.59 -49.52 -22.79
C GLY A 317 27.05 -49.58 -24.22
N THR A 318 27.58 -48.94 -25.26
CA THR A 318 28.91 -48.38 -25.58
C THR A 318 28.79 -47.51 -26.84
N ASP A 319 29.70 -46.54 -26.98
CA ASP A 319 30.43 -46.11 -28.18
C ASP A 319 29.78 -46.17 -29.58
N GLY A 320 29.69 -44.99 -30.20
CA GLY A 320 29.52 -44.82 -31.65
C GLY A 320 30.35 -43.64 -32.14
N ALA A 321 31.53 -43.93 -32.67
CA ALA A 321 32.41 -43.00 -33.34
C ALA A 321 31.96 -42.71 -34.79
N ASN A 322 32.49 -41.60 -35.33
CA ASN A 322 33.05 -41.45 -36.67
C ASN A 322 32.30 -40.59 -37.71
N GLY A 323 33.09 -39.70 -38.34
CA GLY A 323 32.93 -39.17 -39.69
C GLY A 323 32.21 -37.81 -39.76
N GLY A 324 32.76 -36.75 -40.33
CA GLY A 324 33.99 -36.57 -41.09
C GLY A 324 34.01 -35.13 -41.62
N GLY A 325 35.19 -34.53 -41.69
CA GLY A 325 35.39 -33.26 -42.39
C GLY A 325 35.50 -33.48 -43.90
N LYS A 326 34.92 -32.56 -44.66
CA LYS A 326 35.53 -31.82 -45.76
C LYS A 326 34.79 -30.50 -45.90
#